data_AF-A0A8C5TGI2-F1
#
_entry.id   AF-A0A8C5TGI2-F1
#
_cell.length_a   1.000
_cell.length_b   1.000
_cell.length_c   1.000
_cell.angle_alpha   90.00
_cell.angle_beta   90.00
_cell.angle_gamma   90.00
#
_symmetry.space_group_name_H-M   'P 1'
#
loop_
_entity.id
_entity.type
_entity.pdbx_description
1 polymer ?
#
loop_
_entity_poly.entity_id
_entity_poly.type
_entity_poly.pdbx_seq_one_letter_code
_entity_poly.pdbx_strand_id
1 'polypeptide(L)'
;PNQFPTNSQFCSVCLSSLPVRPKVPLLRILQAAGAQGDTFTLKEVMHFLGQYIMARQLYDKREQHLVHCGGDALGELLGLQSFSVKDPSPVYEMLKRNLTAASVPTGRLGPKRIKILF
;
A
#
# COMPACT_ATOMS: atom_id res chain seq x y z
N PRO A 1 -38.68 22.02 1.53
CA PRO A 1 -38.21 20.86 0.75
C PRO A 1 -36.87 21.15 0.05
N ASN A 2 -35.76 20.98 0.76
CA ASN A 2 -34.41 21.03 0.18
C ASN A 2 -33.75 19.67 0.39
N GLN A 3 -33.79 18.83 -0.65
CA GLN A 3 -33.02 17.59 -0.71
C GLN A 3 -31.64 17.93 -1.29
N PHE A 4 -30.60 17.79 -0.47
CA PHE A 4 -29.23 17.75 -0.95
C PHE A 4 -28.94 16.32 -1.45
N PRO A 5 -28.43 16.11 -2.67
CA PRO A 5 -28.04 14.78 -3.08
C PRO A 5 -26.77 14.38 -2.33
N THR A 6 -26.91 13.37 -1.48
CA THR A 6 -25.82 12.50 -1.05
C THR A 6 -25.21 11.84 -2.28
N ASN A 7 -24.14 12.40 -2.83
CA ASN A 7 -23.28 11.69 -3.75
C ASN A 7 -21.90 11.56 -3.13
N SER A 8 -21.75 10.54 -2.29
CA SER A 8 -20.46 10.03 -1.82
C SER A 8 -19.74 9.37 -3.01
N GLN A 9 -19.35 10.18 -3.98
CA GLN A 9 -18.42 9.76 -5.01
C GLN A 9 -17.03 9.92 -4.41
N PHE A 10 -16.64 8.97 -3.56
CA PHE A 10 -15.22 8.73 -3.30
C PHE A 10 -14.61 8.38 -4.66
N CYS A 11 -13.91 9.36 -5.24
CA CYS A 11 -13.28 9.21 -6.53
C CYS A 11 -12.30 8.03 -6.42
N SER A 12 -12.38 7.05 -7.32
CA SER A 12 -11.47 5.88 -7.34
C SER A 12 -9.99 6.30 -7.34
N VAL A 13 -9.71 7.51 -7.85
CA VAL A 13 -8.41 8.17 -7.88
C VAL A 13 -7.92 8.62 -6.50
N CYS A 14 -8.81 8.92 -5.55
CA CYS A 14 -8.41 9.30 -4.19
C CYS A 14 -7.92 8.09 -3.39
N LEU A 15 -8.47 6.90 -3.60
CA LEU A 15 -8.09 5.72 -2.80
C LEU A 15 -6.63 5.28 -3.04
N SER A 16 -6.09 5.48 -4.25
CA SER A 16 -4.71 5.14 -4.59
C SER A 16 -3.68 6.13 -4.03
N SER A 17 -4.10 7.34 -3.66
CA SER A 17 -3.28 8.36 -3.01
C SER A 17 -3.43 8.42 -1.50
N LEU A 18 -4.39 7.67 -0.92
CA LEU A 18 -4.52 7.61 0.52
C LEU A 18 -3.29 6.95 1.15
N PRO A 19 -2.77 7.54 2.24
CA PRO A 19 -1.70 6.92 2.99
C PRO A 19 -2.18 5.60 3.61
N VAL A 20 -1.36 4.58 3.49
CA VAL A 20 -1.51 3.25 4.06
C VAL A 20 -0.36 2.97 5.02
N ARG A 21 -0.65 2.26 6.10
CA ARG A 21 0.36 1.71 7.02
C ARG A 21 0.44 0.20 6.85
N PRO A 22 1.57 -0.32 6.34
CA PRO A 22 1.84 -1.75 6.28
C PRO A 22 1.97 -2.37 7.67
N LYS A 23 1.45 -3.57 7.85
CA LYS A 23 1.74 -4.41 9.02
C LYS A 23 3.23 -4.73 9.08
N VAL A 24 3.72 -5.04 10.28
CA VAL A 24 5.15 -5.28 10.56
C VAL A 24 5.81 -6.25 9.56
N PRO A 25 5.22 -7.41 9.17
CA PRO A 25 5.86 -8.32 8.22
C PRO A 25 6.11 -7.68 6.85
N LEU A 26 5.09 -7.02 6.28
CA LEU A 26 5.23 -6.30 5.01
C LEU A 26 6.20 -5.13 5.14
N LEU A 27 6.12 -4.37 6.23
CA LEU A 27 7.00 -3.22 6.47
C LEU A 27 8.48 -3.62 6.44
N ARG A 28 8.84 -4.77 7.02
CA ARG A 28 10.22 -5.27 7.01
C ARG A 28 10.75 -5.59 5.62
N ILE A 29 9.89 -6.12 4.74
CA ILE A 29 10.22 -6.35 3.33
C ILE A 29 10.47 -5.02 2.63
N LEU A 30 9.59 -4.03 2.81
CA LEU A 30 9.75 -2.70 2.19
C LEU A 30 11.04 -2.01 2.68
N GLN A 31 11.33 -2.09 3.98
CA GLN A 31 12.57 -1.53 4.56
C GLN A 31 13.83 -2.23 4.04
N ALA A 32 13.79 -3.56 3.89
CA ALA A 32 14.88 -4.31 3.26
C ALA A 32 15.09 -3.91 1.78
N ALA A 33 14.08 -3.34 1.13
CA ALA A 33 14.16 -2.75 -0.21
C ALA A 33 14.60 -1.27 -0.22
N GLY A 34 14.88 -0.68 0.94
CA GLY A 34 15.30 0.71 1.09
C GLY A 34 14.19 1.70 1.47
N ALA A 35 12.97 1.23 1.75
CA ALA A 35 11.90 2.11 2.23
C ALA A 35 12.21 2.70 3.62
N GLN A 36 11.83 3.95 3.83
CA GLN A 36 11.96 4.65 5.11
C GLN A 36 10.59 5.05 5.65
N GLY A 37 10.45 5.13 6.97
CA GLY A 37 9.18 5.43 7.63
C GLY A 37 8.23 4.23 7.74
N ASP A 38 6.97 4.50 8.05
CA ASP A 38 5.93 3.50 8.33
C ASP A 38 4.61 3.73 7.56
N THR A 39 4.56 4.80 6.76
CA THR A 39 3.38 5.25 6.03
C THR A 39 3.76 5.45 4.57
N PHE A 40 2.99 4.87 3.66
CA PHE A 40 3.26 4.84 2.23
C PHE A 40 1.97 5.04 1.45
N THR A 41 2.06 5.29 0.16
CA THR A 41 0.96 5.12 -0.80
C THR A 41 0.97 3.72 -1.38
N LEU A 42 -0.14 3.25 -1.96
CA LEU A 42 -0.17 1.95 -2.64
C LEU A 42 0.89 1.88 -3.77
N LYS A 43 1.11 3.01 -4.46
CA LYS A 43 2.14 3.14 -5.50
C LYS A 43 3.55 2.90 -4.96
N GLU A 44 3.89 3.48 -3.81
CA GLU A 44 5.19 3.29 -3.16
C GLU A 44 5.36 1.85 -2.69
N VAL A 45 4.33 1.24 -2.10
CA VAL A 45 4.38 -0.16 -1.69
C VAL A 45 4.67 -1.07 -2.89
N MET A 46 3.99 -0.87 -4.02
CA MET A 46 4.26 -1.63 -5.25
C MET A 46 5.67 -1.40 -5.78
N HIS A 47 6.16 -0.15 -5.73
CA HIS A 47 7.52 0.17 -6.14
C HIS A 47 8.57 -0.58 -5.30
N PHE A 48 8.48 -0.51 -3.98
CA PHE A 48 9.43 -1.17 -3.07
C PHE A 48 9.35 -2.69 -3.13
N LEU A 49 8.17 -3.28 -3.38
CA LEU A 49 8.06 -4.71 -3.66
C LEU A 49 8.83 -5.11 -4.92
N GLY A 50 8.73 -4.32 -5.99
CA GLY A 50 9.55 -4.53 -7.20
C GLY A 50 11.04 -4.46 -6.92
N GLN A 51 11.49 -3.46 -6.15
CA GLN A 51 12.89 -3.32 -5.76
C GLN A 51 13.38 -4.50 -4.92
N TYR A 52 12.56 -4.97 -3.98
CA TYR A 52 12.89 -6.14 -3.16
C TYR A 52 13.15 -7.38 -4.01
N ILE A 53 12.25 -7.67 -4.97
CA ILE A 53 12.36 -8.81 -5.89
C ILE A 53 13.62 -8.69 -6.75
N MET A 54 13.94 -7.49 -7.25
CA MET A 54 15.13 -7.24 -8.06
C MET A 54 16.41 -7.41 -7.25
N ALA A 55 16.49 -6.79 -6.07
CA ALA A 55 17.67 -6.81 -5.21
C ALA A 55 18.02 -8.23 -4.74
N ARG A 56 17.00 -9.06 -4.46
CA ARG A 56 17.18 -10.46 -4.06
C ARG A 56 17.24 -11.45 -5.21
N GLN A 57 17.09 -10.97 -6.45
CA GLN A 57 17.06 -11.80 -7.66
C GLN A 57 16.03 -12.94 -7.58
N LEU A 58 14.85 -12.65 -7.03
CA LEU A 58 13.78 -13.65 -6.90
C LEU A 58 13.08 -13.97 -8.24
N TYR A 59 13.42 -13.26 -9.32
CA TYR A 59 12.87 -13.53 -10.64
C TYR A 59 13.61 -14.67 -11.35
N ASP A 60 12.90 -15.43 -12.16
CA ASP A 60 13.51 -16.44 -13.02
C ASP A 60 14.36 -15.78 -14.12
N LYS A 61 15.58 -16.27 -14.34
CA LYS A 61 16.51 -15.67 -15.33
C LYS A 61 16.07 -15.88 -16.78
N ARG A 62 15.29 -16.93 -17.05
CA ARG A 62 14.75 -17.24 -18.39
C ARG A 62 13.36 -16.66 -18.55
N GLU A 63 12.55 -16.78 -17.51
CA GLU A 63 11.17 -16.30 -17.49
C GLU A 63 11.00 -15.20 -16.44
N GLN A 64 11.57 -14.00 -16.66
CA GLN A 64 11.60 -12.90 -15.67
C GLN A 64 10.25 -12.44 -15.13
N HIS A 65 9.16 -12.86 -15.77
CA HIS A 65 7.82 -12.65 -15.29
C HIS A 65 7.41 -13.61 -14.16
N LEU A 66 8.16 -14.67 -13.92
CA LEU A 66 7.98 -15.62 -12.84
C LEU A 66 8.90 -15.26 -11.67
N VAL A 67 8.32 -15.16 -10.48
CA VAL A 67 9.03 -14.87 -9.23
C VAL A 67 9.00 -16.11 -8.35
N HIS A 68 10.17 -16.59 -7.96
CA HIS A 68 10.40 -17.68 -7.02
C HIS A 68 10.71 -17.10 -5.64
N CYS A 69 9.77 -17.21 -4.71
CA CYS A 69 9.85 -16.63 -3.36
C CYS A 69 9.75 -17.67 -2.24
N GLY A 70 9.79 -18.97 -2.57
CA GLY A 70 9.86 -20.05 -1.58
C GLY A 70 11.08 -19.91 -0.68
N GLY A 71 10.86 -19.93 0.65
CA GLY A 71 11.90 -19.71 1.65
C GLY A 71 12.32 -18.25 1.83
N ASP A 72 11.68 -17.31 1.14
CA ASP A 72 11.84 -15.86 1.38
C ASP A 72 10.63 -15.31 2.15
N ALA A 73 10.85 -14.25 2.93
CA ALA A 73 9.79 -13.55 3.69
C ALA A 73 8.63 -13.09 2.80
N LEU A 74 8.88 -12.76 1.52
CA LEU A 74 7.85 -12.44 0.55
C LEU A 74 6.94 -13.63 0.25
N GLY A 75 7.51 -14.84 0.10
CA GLY A 75 6.74 -16.06 -0.13
C GLY A 75 5.93 -16.48 1.09
N GLU A 76 6.49 -16.32 2.30
CA GLU A 76 5.76 -16.53 3.55
C GLU A 76 4.55 -15.59 3.67
N LEU A 77 4.73 -14.31 3.30
CA LEU A 77 3.67 -13.31 3.35
C LEU A 77 2.56 -13.54 2.30
N LEU A 78 2.95 -14.04 1.13
CA LEU A 78 2.03 -14.43 0.05
C LEU A 78 1.32 -15.75 0.34
N GLY A 79 1.99 -16.66 1.07
CA GLY A 79 1.58 -18.06 1.22
C GLY A 79 1.82 -18.90 -0.03
N LEU A 80 2.78 -18.50 -0.87
CA LEU A 80 3.08 -19.12 -2.17
C LEU A 80 4.59 -19.32 -2.33
N GLN A 81 4.97 -20.35 -3.09
CA GLN A 81 6.38 -20.56 -3.46
C GLN A 81 6.78 -19.75 -4.70
N SER A 82 5.82 -19.42 -5.57
CA SER A 82 6.06 -18.65 -6.78
C SER A 82 4.79 -17.97 -7.27
N PHE A 83 4.94 -16.88 -8.02
CA PHE A 83 3.83 -16.22 -8.71
C PHE A 83 4.30 -15.56 -10.01
N SER A 84 3.36 -15.27 -10.90
CA SER A 84 3.62 -14.59 -12.16
C SER A 84 3.28 -13.10 -12.04
N VAL A 85 4.16 -12.20 -12.45
CA VAL A 85 3.87 -10.76 -12.52
C VAL A 85 2.81 -10.43 -13.59
N LYS A 86 2.52 -11.36 -14.51
CA LYS A 86 1.40 -11.23 -15.45
C LYS A 86 0.05 -11.39 -14.75
N ASP A 87 0.02 -12.10 -13.62
CA ASP A 87 -1.15 -12.21 -12.74
C ASP A 87 -0.82 -11.60 -11.37
N PRO A 88 -1.02 -10.28 -11.19
CA PRO A 88 -0.71 -9.60 -9.93
C PRO A 88 -1.71 -9.89 -8.81
N SER A 89 -2.75 -10.71 -9.05
CA SER A 89 -3.80 -11.01 -8.08
C SER A 89 -3.27 -11.49 -6.72
N PRO A 90 -2.27 -12.41 -6.64
CA PRO A 90 -1.71 -12.84 -5.36
C PRO A 90 -1.09 -11.69 -4.55
N VAL A 91 -0.45 -10.74 -5.24
CA VAL A 91 0.14 -9.56 -4.60
C VAL A 91 -0.96 -8.66 -4.05
N TYR A 92 -2.01 -8.39 -4.84
CA TYR A 92 -3.13 -7.55 -4.37
C TYR A 92 -3.87 -8.17 -3.18
N GLU A 93 -4.08 -9.48 -3.17
CA GLU A 93 -4.69 -10.18 -2.03
C GLU A 93 -3.81 -10.10 -0.77
N MET A 94 -2.48 -10.24 -0.93
CA MET A 94 -1.55 -10.03 0.18
C MET A 94 -1.60 -8.60 0.71
N LEU A 95 -1.67 -7.59 -0.17
CA LEU A 95 -1.74 -6.19 0.22
C LEU A 95 -3.03 -5.87 1.00
N LYS A 96 -4.18 -6.38 0.56
CA LYS A 96 -5.45 -6.22 1.29
C LYS A 96 -5.38 -6.74 2.72
N ARG A 97 -4.64 -7.83 2.96
CA ARG A 97 -4.45 -8.42 4.30
C ARG A 97 -3.40 -7.70 5.14
N ASN A 98 -2.47 -6.98 4.51
CA ASN A 98 -1.28 -6.42 5.15
C ASN A 98 -1.23 -4.89 5.20
N LEU A 99 -2.18 -4.19 4.59
CA LEU A 99 -2.29 -2.74 4.65
C LEU A 99 -3.47 -2.31 5.54
N THR A 100 -3.27 -1.20 6.25
CA THR A 100 -4.33 -0.49 6.96
C THR A 100 -4.38 0.94 6.45
N ALA A 101 -5.58 1.52 6.28
CA ALA A 101 -5.68 2.94 5.95
C ALA A 101 -5.09 3.76 7.09
N ALA A 102 -4.14 4.66 6.78
CA ALA A 102 -3.71 5.62 7.77
C ALA A 102 -4.89 6.57 8.01
N SER A 103 -5.26 6.75 9.29
CA SER A 103 -6.23 7.80 9.63
C SER A 103 -5.67 9.12 9.12
N VAL A 104 -6.33 9.69 8.11
CA VAL A 104 -6.13 11.10 7.77
C VAL A 104 -6.59 11.84 9.02
N PRO A 105 -5.74 12.63 9.71
CA PRO A 105 -6.23 13.42 10.81
C PRO A 105 -7.29 14.37 10.24
N THR A 106 -8.56 14.10 10.54
CA THR A 106 -9.67 15.02 10.31
C THR A 106 -9.49 16.19 11.26
N GLY A 107 -8.55 17.06 10.93
CA GLY A 107 -8.12 18.17 11.76
C GLY A 107 -7.99 19.43 10.92
N ARG A 108 -9.14 20.07 10.65
CA ARG A 108 -9.38 21.53 10.75
C ARG A 108 -10.66 21.95 10.01
N LEU A 109 -11.81 21.71 10.65
CA LEU A 109 -12.90 22.69 10.62
C LEU A 109 -13.64 22.68 11.96
N GLY A 110 -12.89 22.90 13.04
CA GLY A 110 -13.48 23.46 14.26
C GLY A 110 -13.84 24.92 13.98
N PRO A 111 -14.98 25.44 14.46
CA PRO A 111 -15.40 26.82 14.20
C PRO A 111 -14.28 27.76 14.65
N LYS A 112 -13.73 28.53 13.70
CA LYS A 112 -12.83 29.64 14.03
C LYS A 112 -13.62 30.59 14.92
N ARG A 113 -13.39 30.55 16.23
CA ARG A 113 -13.82 31.59 17.16
C ARG A 113 -13.24 32.90 16.65
N ILE A 114 -14.10 33.70 16.02
CA ILE A 114 -13.86 35.11 15.76
C ILE A 114 -13.65 35.74 17.14
N LYS A 115 -12.40 36.05 17.48
CA LYS A 115 -12.13 37.02 18.53
C LYS A 115 -12.37 38.39 17.90
N ILE A 116 -13.55 38.95 18.11
CA ILE A 116 -13.72 40.41 18.00
C ILE A 116 -12.89 40.99 19.14
N LEU A 117 -11.82 41.68 18.78
CA LEU A 117 -11.13 42.55 19.71
C LEU A 117 -11.88 43.89 19.68
N PHE A 118 -12.21 44.39 20.87
CA PHE A 118 -12.86 45.68 21.11
C PHE A 118 -12.06 46.84 20.52
#